data_AF-A0A7C2YFT7-F1
#
_entry.id   AF-A0A7C2YFT7-F1
#
_cell.length_a   1.000
_cell.length_b   1.000
_cell.length_c   1.000
_cell.angle_alpha   90.00
_cell.angle_beta   90.00
_cell.angle_gamma   90.00
#
_symmetry.space_group_name_H-M   'P 1'
#
loop_
_entity.id
_entity.type
_entity.pdbx_description
1 polymer ?
#
loop_
_entity_poly.entity_id
_entity_poly.type
_entity_poly.pdbx_seq_one_letter_code
_entity_poly.pdbx_strand_id
1 'polypeptide(L)'
;MPAANGPASGATTSGGAAMYVLEKQGRFIIPRTELTYPCHNLRMHENAAATNADLVMADFEDACPYEFKGEPSRKVMVEALNTVDFGNKVVTVRPNNIRSPFFLGDLEAVMLGAPDRFHGIILPKVYGPDDIRYVSRLLD
;
A
#
# COMPACT_ATOMS: atom_id res chain seq x y z
N MET A 1 24.34 -54.12 26.40
CA MET A 1 24.71 -52.77 25.92
C MET A 1 23.45 -52.09 25.43
N PRO A 2 23.05 -50.91 25.94
CA PRO A 2 21.94 -50.17 25.36
C PRO A 2 22.47 -49.26 24.25
N ALA A 3 21.91 -49.39 23.04
CA ALA A 3 22.08 -48.42 21.98
C ALA A 3 20.88 -47.47 22.02
N ALA A 4 21.16 -46.21 22.34
CA ALA A 4 20.24 -45.10 22.16
C ALA A 4 20.06 -44.80 20.66
N ASN A 5 18.84 -44.52 20.22
CA ASN A 5 18.61 -43.69 19.04
C ASN A 5 17.31 -42.92 19.26
N GLY A 6 17.45 -41.59 19.24
CA GLY A 6 16.46 -40.61 19.66
C GLY A 6 15.31 -40.38 18.67
N PRO A 7 14.40 -39.46 19.00
CA PRO A 7 13.17 -39.25 18.25
C PRO A 7 13.44 -38.53 16.92
N ALA A 8 12.69 -38.93 15.89
CA ALA A 8 12.65 -38.29 14.59
C ALA A 8 12.08 -36.87 14.71
N SER A 9 12.90 -35.86 14.39
CA SER A 9 12.45 -34.52 14.02
C SER A 9 11.92 -34.59 12.58
N GLY A 10 10.76 -34.07 12.22
CA GLY A 10 10.28 -32.71 12.47
C GLY A 10 10.38 -31.97 11.13
N ALA A 11 9.26 -31.94 10.41
CA ALA A 11 9.15 -31.33 9.08
C ALA A 11 9.71 -29.90 9.06
N THR A 12 10.67 -29.64 8.17
CA THR A 12 11.21 -28.30 7.93
C THR A 12 10.37 -27.62 6.86
N THR A 13 9.53 -26.70 7.32
CA THR A 13 8.87 -25.69 6.50
C THR A 13 9.92 -24.81 5.81
N SER A 14 9.75 -24.61 4.50
CA SER A 14 10.52 -23.66 3.71
C SER A 14 10.15 -22.23 4.12
N GLY A 15 10.83 -21.70 5.13
CA GLY A 15 10.69 -20.33 5.61
C GLY A 15 11.27 -19.34 4.60
N GLY A 16 10.41 -18.48 4.05
CA GLY A 16 10.79 -17.30 3.29
C GLY A 16 11.62 -16.35 4.17
N ALA A 17 12.82 -16.03 3.73
CA ALA A 17 13.67 -15.05 4.38
C ALA A 17 13.37 -13.67 3.78
N ALA A 18 12.62 -12.86 4.53
CA ALA A 18 12.47 -11.44 4.27
C ALA A 18 13.53 -10.67 5.07
N MET A 19 14.18 -9.70 4.42
CA MET A 19 15.25 -8.87 4.97
C MET A 19 14.74 -7.42 5.00
N TYR A 20 14.94 -6.65 6.07
CA TYR A 20 14.38 -5.29 6.24
C TYR A 20 15.28 -4.42 7.11
N VAL A 21 15.54 -3.15 6.71
CA VAL A 21 15.50 -1.95 7.56
C VAL A 21 15.39 -0.68 6.67
N LEU A 22 14.63 0.31 7.13
CA LEU A 22 14.62 1.70 6.66
C LEU A 22 15.63 2.46 7.55
N GLU A 23 16.79 2.79 6.99
CA GLU A 23 18.09 3.00 7.70
C GLU A 23 18.70 1.73 8.36
N LYS A 24 18.93 0.69 7.54
CA LYS A 24 19.89 -0.44 7.68
C LYS A 24 19.56 -1.50 6.59
N GLN A 25 19.57 -1.08 5.32
CA GLN A 25 19.61 -1.95 4.12
C GLN A 25 19.02 -3.37 4.28
N GLY A 26 17.73 -3.56 4.01
CA GLY A 26 17.17 -4.92 4.02
C GLY A 26 16.14 -5.25 2.94
N ARG A 27 15.19 -4.37 2.60
CA ARG A 27 14.14 -4.73 1.63
C ARG A 27 14.24 -3.92 0.34
N PHE A 28 14.82 -4.55 -0.69
CA PHE A 28 14.80 -4.06 -2.07
C PHE A 28 13.71 -4.81 -2.84
N ILE A 29 12.58 -4.15 -3.08
CA ILE A 29 11.55 -4.68 -3.98
C ILE A 29 11.77 -4.00 -5.33
N ILE A 30 11.91 -4.81 -6.37
CA ILE A 30 11.82 -4.35 -7.76
C ILE A 30 10.36 -4.58 -8.17
N PRO A 31 9.49 -3.55 -8.14
CA PRO A 31 8.11 -3.73 -8.56
C PRO A 31 8.10 -3.84 -10.09
N ARG A 32 8.12 -5.07 -10.62
CA ARG A 32 8.06 -5.34 -12.06
C ARG A 32 6.62 -5.19 -12.57
N THR A 33 5.66 -5.31 -11.67
CA THR A 33 4.23 -5.27 -11.94
C THR A 33 3.56 -4.33 -10.95
N GLU A 34 2.79 -3.39 -11.49
CA GLU A 34 1.91 -2.49 -10.74
C GLU A 34 0.46 -2.79 -11.13
N LEU A 35 -0.37 -3.10 -10.14
CA LEU A 35 -1.81 -3.24 -10.29
C LEU A 35 -2.51 -2.00 -9.75
N THR A 36 -3.11 -1.22 -10.65
CA THR A 36 -4.00 -0.11 -10.29
C THR A 36 -5.44 -0.60 -10.14
N TYR A 37 -6.15 -0.12 -9.11
CA TYR A 37 -7.55 -0.46 -8.89
C TYR A 37 -8.27 0.68 -8.15
N PRO A 38 -9.60 0.81 -8.29
CA PRO A 38 -10.36 1.87 -7.64
C PRO A 38 -10.43 1.68 -6.13
N CYS A 39 -10.17 2.75 -5.36
CA CYS A 39 -10.10 2.66 -3.89
C CYS A 39 -11.46 2.56 -3.18
N HIS A 40 -12.56 2.96 -3.82
CA HIS A 40 -13.89 3.08 -3.22
C HIS A 40 -14.59 1.75 -2.92
N ASN A 41 -13.99 0.62 -3.29
CA ASN A 41 -14.59 -0.70 -3.15
C ASN A 41 -13.64 -1.64 -2.40
N LEU A 42 -14.03 -2.04 -1.18
CA LEU A 42 -13.22 -2.91 -0.31
C LEU A 42 -12.84 -4.22 -1.00
N ARG A 43 -13.76 -4.81 -1.76
CA ARG A 43 -13.50 -6.05 -2.51
C ARG A 43 -12.37 -5.91 -3.53
N MET A 44 -12.16 -4.71 -4.09
CA MET A 44 -11.06 -4.48 -5.01
C MET A 44 -9.70 -4.47 -4.29
N HIS A 45 -9.64 -4.00 -3.04
CA HIS A 45 -8.44 -4.12 -2.21
C HIS A 45 -8.13 -5.58 -1.90
N GLU A 46 -9.14 -6.36 -1.49
CA GLU A 46 -8.99 -7.79 -1.23
C GLU A 46 -8.50 -8.55 -2.47
N ASN A 47 -9.10 -8.26 -3.63
CA ASN A 47 -8.68 -8.85 -4.89
C ASN A 47 -7.23 -8.45 -5.24
N ALA A 48 -6.87 -7.18 -5.06
CA ALA A 48 -5.52 -6.69 -5.33
C ALA A 48 -4.47 -7.39 -4.44
N ALA A 49 -4.79 -7.56 -3.15
CA ALA A 49 -3.98 -8.29 -2.18
C ALA A 49 -3.80 -9.77 -2.59
N ALA A 50 -4.83 -10.40 -3.14
CA ALA A 50 -4.79 -11.80 -3.58
C ALA A 50 -4.03 -12.03 -4.90
N THR A 51 -3.67 -10.98 -5.65
CA THR A 51 -2.92 -11.14 -6.92
C THR A 51 -1.44 -11.47 -6.71
N ASN A 52 -0.73 -11.76 -7.79
CA ASN A 52 0.74 -11.87 -7.79
C ASN A 52 1.45 -10.53 -8.12
N ALA A 53 0.75 -9.39 -8.09
CA ALA A 53 1.37 -8.10 -8.38
C ALA A 53 2.43 -7.75 -7.31
N ASP A 54 3.55 -7.16 -7.73
CA ASP A 54 4.63 -6.75 -6.83
C ASP A 54 4.25 -5.44 -6.09
N LEU A 55 3.54 -4.53 -6.79
CA LEU A 55 3.03 -3.27 -6.27
C LEU A 55 1.53 -3.15 -6.57
N VAL A 56 0.79 -2.59 -5.62
CA VAL A 56 -0.62 -2.28 -5.76
C VAL A 56 -0.84 -0.78 -5.51
N MET A 57 -1.66 -0.15 -6.36
CA MET A 57 -1.99 1.26 -6.27
C MET A 57 -3.49 1.44 -6.15
N ALA A 58 -3.93 1.84 -4.96
CA ALA A 58 -5.31 2.23 -4.73
C ALA A 58 -5.57 3.64 -5.28
N ASP A 59 -6.54 3.77 -6.18
CA ASP A 59 -6.76 4.99 -6.95
C ASP A 59 -8.02 5.75 -6.51
N PHE A 60 -7.82 6.97 -6.01
CA PHE A 60 -8.88 7.96 -5.74
C PHE A 60 -9.26 8.78 -6.97
N GLU A 61 -8.46 8.69 -8.04
CA GLU A 61 -8.43 9.66 -9.11
C GLU A 61 -9.23 9.17 -10.33
N ASP A 62 -8.59 8.83 -11.44
CA ASP A 62 -9.28 8.51 -12.69
C ASP A 62 -10.11 7.20 -12.64
N ALA A 63 -9.75 6.21 -11.82
CA ALA A 63 -10.54 4.97 -11.68
C ALA A 63 -11.73 5.12 -10.72
N CYS A 64 -11.80 6.19 -9.93
CA CYS A 64 -12.86 6.38 -8.96
C CYS A 64 -14.00 7.23 -9.56
N PRO A 65 -15.23 6.69 -9.67
CA PRO A 65 -16.38 7.46 -10.12
C PRO A 65 -16.61 8.69 -9.24
N TYR A 66 -17.10 9.77 -9.85
CA TYR A 66 -17.19 11.07 -9.19
C TYR A 66 -18.06 11.03 -7.92
N GLU A 67 -19.15 10.26 -7.95
CA GLU A 67 -20.09 10.08 -6.84
C GLU A 67 -19.46 9.42 -5.60
N PHE A 68 -18.34 8.71 -5.75
CA PHE A 68 -17.62 8.07 -4.65
C PHE A 68 -16.45 8.91 -4.14
N LYS A 69 -16.06 9.98 -4.83
CA LYS A 69 -14.96 10.85 -4.40
C LYS A 69 -15.28 11.51 -3.05
N GLY A 70 -14.22 11.79 -2.29
CA GLY A 70 -14.34 12.35 -0.95
C GLY A 70 -14.61 11.27 0.10
N GLU A 71 -15.50 11.59 1.04
CA GLU A 71 -15.69 10.82 2.28
C GLU A 71 -15.99 9.31 2.08
N PRO A 72 -16.83 8.89 1.11
CA PRO A 72 -17.10 7.47 0.90
C PRO A 72 -15.84 6.66 0.58
N SER A 73 -15.02 7.13 -0.37
CA SER A 73 -13.76 6.47 -0.74
C SER A 73 -12.73 6.51 0.40
N ARG A 74 -12.65 7.63 1.13
CA ARG A 74 -11.69 7.80 2.24
C ARG A 74 -11.91 6.77 3.34
N LYS A 75 -13.17 6.55 3.73
CA LYS A 75 -13.53 5.53 4.72
C LYS A 75 -13.10 4.13 4.28
N VAL A 76 -13.44 3.75 3.05
CA VAL A 76 -13.08 2.44 2.50
C VAL A 76 -11.56 2.28 2.40
N MET A 77 -10.84 3.33 2.00
CA MET A 77 -9.38 3.29 1.92
C MET A 77 -8.74 3.08 3.30
N VAL A 78 -9.17 3.84 4.31
CA VAL A 78 -8.65 3.72 5.68
C VAL A 78 -9.00 2.34 6.26
N GLU A 79 -10.21 1.85 6.01
CA GLU A 79 -10.59 0.50 6.39
C GLU A 79 -9.65 -0.53 5.73
N ALA A 80 -9.51 -0.47 4.41
CA ALA A 80 -8.70 -1.43 3.65
C ALA A 80 -7.23 -1.45 4.11
N LEU A 81 -6.60 -0.29 4.32
CA LEU A 81 -5.22 -0.21 4.80
C LEU A 81 -5.04 -0.82 6.20
N ASN A 82 -6.08 -0.81 7.02
CA ASN A 82 -6.02 -1.34 8.38
C ASN A 82 -6.45 -2.82 8.49
N THR A 83 -7.24 -3.33 7.54
CA THR A 83 -7.85 -4.66 7.64
C THR A 83 -7.40 -5.66 6.57
N VAL A 84 -6.97 -5.20 5.40
CA VAL A 84 -6.53 -6.08 4.31
C VAL A 84 -5.05 -6.42 4.45
N ASP A 85 -4.73 -7.72 4.41
CA ASP A 85 -3.35 -8.19 4.39
C ASP A 85 -2.78 -8.17 2.96
N PHE A 86 -2.01 -7.14 2.66
CA PHE A 86 -1.28 -7.00 1.39
C PHE A 86 0.01 -7.84 1.32
N GLY A 87 0.33 -8.59 2.38
CA GLY A 87 1.53 -9.40 2.49
C GLY A 87 2.80 -8.59 2.23
N ASN A 88 3.61 -9.04 1.28
CA ASN A 88 4.91 -8.42 0.97
C ASN A 88 4.87 -7.39 -0.16
N LYS A 89 3.68 -6.98 -0.62
CA LYS A 89 3.54 -6.04 -1.74
C LYS A 89 3.96 -4.62 -1.35
N VAL A 90 4.38 -3.84 -2.34
CA VAL A 90 4.45 -2.39 -2.18
C VAL A 90 3.03 -1.85 -2.30
N VAL A 91 2.53 -1.24 -1.23
CA VAL A 91 1.20 -0.61 -1.19
C VAL A 91 1.36 0.88 -1.41
N THR A 92 0.72 1.41 -2.44
CA THR A 92 0.73 2.84 -2.76
C THR A 92 -0.67 3.39 -2.90
N VAL A 93 -0.79 4.71 -2.71
CA VAL A 93 -2.05 5.42 -2.85
C VAL A 93 -1.88 6.52 -3.90
N ARG A 94 -2.83 6.62 -4.82
CA ARG A 94 -2.95 7.75 -5.75
C ARG A 94 -4.11 8.63 -5.31
N PRO A 95 -3.87 9.77 -4.63
CA PRO A 95 -4.91 10.71 -4.27
C PRO A 95 -5.43 11.43 -5.51
N ASN A 96 -6.48 12.24 -5.37
CA ASN A 96 -6.88 13.15 -6.43
C ASN A 96 -5.77 14.17 -6.77
N ASN A 97 -5.84 14.82 -7.93
CA ASN A 97 -4.91 15.89 -8.31
C ASN A 97 -4.82 16.99 -7.23
N ILE A 98 -3.62 17.54 -6.97
CA ILE A 98 -3.40 18.59 -5.96
C ILE A 98 -4.27 19.84 -6.12
N ARG A 99 -4.79 20.09 -7.33
CA ARG A 99 -5.69 21.21 -7.68
C ARG A 99 -7.17 20.86 -7.52
N SER A 100 -7.48 19.60 -7.21
CA SER A 100 -8.83 19.10 -6.97
C SER A 100 -9.29 19.42 -5.55
N PRO A 101 -10.60 19.70 -5.31
CA PRO A 101 -11.13 19.89 -3.97
C PRO A 101 -11.00 18.64 -3.07
N PHE A 102 -10.74 17.47 -3.65
CA PHE A 102 -10.63 16.21 -2.90
C PHE A 102 -9.25 15.96 -2.31
N PHE A 103 -8.18 16.52 -2.89
CA PHE A 103 -6.79 16.13 -2.60
C PHE A 103 -6.42 16.19 -1.12
N LEU A 104 -6.66 17.33 -0.47
CA LEU A 104 -6.27 17.52 0.92
C LEU A 104 -6.94 16.49 1.84
N GLY A 105 -8.25 16.28 1.67
CA GLY A 105 -8.96 15.31 2.50
C GLY A 105 -8.59 13.85 2.17
N ASP A 106 -8.19 13.55 0.94
CA ASP A 106 -7.68 12.21 0.60
C ASP A 106 -6.36 11.93 1.32
N LEU A 107 -5.46 12.91 1.31
CA LEU A 107 -4.17 12.81 1.97
C LEU A 107 -4.31 12.75 3.50
N GLU A 108 -5.10 13.64 4.07
CA GLU A 108 -5.38 13.69 5.51
C GLU A 108 -5.97 12.37 6.00
N ALA A 109 -6.96 11.82 5.29
CA ALA A 109 -7.58 10.55 5.66
C ALA A 109 -6.57 9.40 5.71
N VAL A 110 -5.68 9.29 4.73
CA VAL A 110 -4.69 8.21 4.67
C VAL A 110 -3.58 8.42 5.72
N MET A 111 -3.05 9.63 5.85
CA MET A 111 -1.96 9.93 6.79
C MET A 111 -2.39 9.76 8.25
N LEU A 112 -3.60 10.21 8.60
CA LEU A 112 -4.10 10.15 9.98
C LEU A 112 -4.81 8.82 10.29
N GLY A 113 -5.50 8.24 9.31
CA GLY A 113 -6.33 7.05 9.51
C GLY A 113 -5.57 5.73 9.39
N ALA A 114 -4.46 5.71 8.66
CA ALA A 114 -3.67 4.50 8.44
C ALA A 114 -2.16 4.79 8.38
N PRO A 115 -1.59 5.44 9.42
CA PRO A 115 -0.16 5.70 9.50
C PRO A 115 0.63 4.38 9.41
N ASP A 116 1.76 4.40 8.71
CA ASP A 116 2.66 3.26 8.52
C ASP A 116 2.06 2.02 7.83
N ARG A 117 0.89 2.14 7.18
CA ARG A 117 0.21 1.03 6.47
C ARG A 117 0.41 1.03 4.95
N PHE A 118 1.03 2.07 4.41
CA PHE A 118 1.33 2.19 2.98
C PHE A 118 2.78 2.65 2.82
N HIS A 119 3.32 2.49 1.61
CA HIS A 119 4.74 2.68 1.33
C HIS A 119 5.03 3.92 0.47
N GLY A 120 4.02 4.46 -0.20
CA GLY A 120 4.24 5.61 -1.07
C GLY A 120 2.96 6.25 -1.61
N ILE A 121 3.12 7.47 -2.10
CA ILE A 121 2.06 8.28 -2.71
C ILE A 121 2.44 8.52 -4.16
N ILE A 122 1.56 8.14 -5.08
CA ILE A 122 1.73 8.38 -6.51
C ILE A 122 0.93 9.63 -6.86
N LEU A 123 1.60 10.77 -7.02
CA LEU A 123 0.94 12.02 -7.35
C LEU A 123 0.54 12.07 -8.82
N PRO A 124 -0.76 12.24 -9.15
CA PRO A 124 -1.20 12.34 -10.53
C PRO A 124 -0.91 13.74 -11.10
N LYS A 125 -0.69 13.81 -12.41
CA LYS A 125 -0.75 15.06 -13.20
C LYS A 125 0.14 16.18 -12.62
N VAL A 126 1.37 15.81 -12.23
CA VAL A 126 2.42 16.73 -11.77
C VAL A 126 2.87 17.59 -12.96
N TYR A 127 2.78 18.92 -12.82
CA TYR A 127 3.17 19.86 -13.89
C TYR A 127 4.61 20.33 -13.77
N GLY A 128 5.20 20.26 -12.57
CA GLY A 128 6.53 20.77 -12.33
C GLY A 128 7.02 20.50 -10.91
N PRO A 129 8.26 20.92 -10.59
CA PRO A 129 8.88 20.63 -9.31
C PRO A 129 8.18 21.31 -8.11
N ASP A 130 7.44 22.40 -8.33
CA ASP A 130 6.70 23.07 -7.27
C ASP A 130 5.54 22.22 -6.72
N ASP A 131 4.91 21.41 -7.56
CA ASP A 131 3.88 20.46 -7.13
C ASP A 131 4.47 19.45 -6.12
N ILE A 132 5.70 18.96 -6.38
CA ILE A 132 6.41 18.06 -5.46
C ILE A 132 6.82 18.78 -4.18
N ARG A 133 7.37 20.00 -4.28
CA ARG A 133 7.75 20.81 -3.11
C ARG A 133 6.55 21.15 -2.23
N TYR A 134 5.38 21.36 -2.82
CA TYR A 134 4.15 21.59 -2.08
C TYR A 134 3.76 20.35 -1.27
N VAL A 135 3.70 19.17 -1.90
CA VAL A 135 3.32 17.94 -1.20
C VAL A 135 4.35 17.51 -0.16
N SER A 136 5.65 17.67 -0.43
CA SER A 136 6.69 17.40 0.56
C SER A 136 6.48 18.23 1.83
N ARG A 137 6.29 19.55 1.70
CA ARG A 137 6.04 20.44 2.85
C ARG A 137 4.71 20.17 3.57
N LEU A 138 3.76 19.54 2.89
CA LEU A 138 2.48 19.15 3.48
C LEU A 138 2.61 17.86 4.31
N LEU A 139 3.62 17.03 4.02
CA LEU A 139 3.87 15.74 4.67
C LEU A 139 4.94 15.80 5.76
N ASP A 140 5.74 16.87 5.79
CA ASP A 140 6.72 17.17 6.85
C ASP A 140 6.05 17.60 8.16
#